data_AF-A0A068RYL9-F1
#
_entry.id   AF-A0A068RYL9-F1
#
_cell.length_a   1.000
_cell.length_b   1.000
_cell.length_c   1.000
_cell.angle_alpha   90.00
_cell.angle_beta   90.00
_cell.angle_gamma   90.00
#
_symmetry.space_group_name_H-M   'P 1'
#
loop_
_entity.id
_entity.type
_entity.pdbx_description
1 polymer ?
#
loop_
_entity_poly.entity_id
_entity_poly.type
_entity_poly.pdbx_seq_one_letter_code
_entity_poly.pdbx_strand_id
1 'polypeptide(L)'
;MIETRIDILCPAHCAIINGDPSTDDVIKDLTIQAKDYMDKLLLTLNARASQLVKAERLDLAMQDAIAMTQLSPSSGAGYLQAGSIQSLRGHYALALQIYDIALAHVPNGNPRHQLLVKTRTAAIKKMYKRIDFISKLPLDVVTQNIVPRILGGQSTVKLGGKCGYFDVCRTWR
;
A
#
# COMPACT_ATOMS: atom_id res chain seq x y z
N MET A 1 69.70 -20.72 -19.81
CA MET A 1 69.70 -21.38 -21.13
C MET A 1 69.70 -22.88 -20.90
N ILE A 2 68.51 -23.48 -20.80
CA ILE A 2 68.25 -24.92 -20.94
C ILE A 2 66.88 -25.03 -21.64
N GLU A 3 66.91 -25.33 -22.94
CA GLU A 3 65.85 -25.94 -23.74
C GLU A 3 65.71 -27.43 -23.32
N THR A 4 64.65 -28.21 -23.52
CA THR A 4 63.29 -28.12 -24.07
C THR A 4 62.59 -29.45 -23.72
N ARG A 5 61.28 -29.54 -24.01
CA ARG A 5 60.49 -30.74 -24.34
C ARG A 5 59.99 -31.63 -23.20
N ILE A 6 58.74 -31.38 -22.82
CA ILE A 6 57.77 -32.44 -22.57
C ILE A 6 56.46 -32.06 -23.29
N ASP A 7 56.41 -32.31 -24.60
CA ASP A 7 55.18 -32.73 -25.25
C ASP A 7 55.15 -34.25 -25.11
N ILE A 8 54.13 -34.84 -24.50
CA ILE A 8 53.67 -36.23 -24.71
C ILE A 8 52.42 -36.46 -23.83
N LEU A 9 51.31 -36.76 -24.54
CA LEU A 9 50.02 -37.34 -24.10
C LEU A 9 48.89 -36.39 -23.70
N CYS A 10 48.33 -35.77 -24.75
CA CYS A 10 46.89 -35.59 -24.87
C CYS A 10 46.24 -36.95 -25.23
N PRO A 11 45.21 -37.44 -24.52
CA PRO A 11 44.22 -38.33 -25.11
C PRO A 11 43.11 -37.48 -25.75
N ALA A 12 42.92 -37.68 -27.06
CA ALA A 12 41.78 -37.18 -27.80
C ALA A 12 40.46 -37.79 -27.29
N HIS A 13 39.36 -37.07 -27.52
CA HIS A 13 37.94 -37.34 -27.15
C HIS A 13 37.59 -37.01 -25.69
N CYS A 14 36.81 -35.97 -25.38
CA CYS A 14 35.58 -35.54 -26.03
C CYS A 14 35.53 -34.01 -26.10
N ALA A 15 35.54 -33.45 -27.31
CA ALA A 15 35.05 -32.11 -27.53
C ALA A 15 33.52 -32.13 -27.37
N ILE A 16 33.03 -31.99 -26.14
CA ILE A 16 31.74 -31.36 -25.95
C ILE A 16 32.03 -29.87 -26.13
N ILE A 17 31.86 -29.41 -27.37
CA ILE A 17 31.71 -27.99 -27.67
C ILE A 17 30.39 -27.59 -27.02
N ASN A 18 30.39 -27.37 -25.71
CA ASN A 18 29.49 -26.40 -25.14
C ASN A 18 30.00 -25.10 -25.74
N GLY A 19 29.40 -24.65 -26.84
CA GLY A 19 29.67 -23.32 -27.35
C GLY A 19 29.51 -22.39 -26.17
N ASP A 20 30.55 -21.61 -25.86
CA ASP A 20 30.45 -20.58 -24.83
C ASP A 20 29.14 -19.83 -25.08
N PRO A 21 28.24 -19.73 -24.08
CA PRO A 21 26.97 -19.06 -24.28
C PRO A 21 27.28 -17.68 -24.85
N SER A 22 26.56 -17.31 -25.91
CA SER A 22 26.72 -15.97 -26.48
C SER A 22 26.60 -14.95 -25.35
N THR A 23 27.36 -13.86 -25.40
CA THR A 23 27.24 -12.77 -24.42
C THR A 23 25.77 -12.35 -24.24
N ASP A 24 24.97 -12.42 -25.31
CA ASP A 24 23.53 -12.14 -25.30
C ASP A 24 22.72 -13.13 -24.44
N ASP A 25 23.08 -14.41 -24.45
CA ASP A 25 22.42 -15.45 -23.63
C ASP A 25 22.73 -15.22 -22.15
N VAL A 26 23.99 -14.90 -21.81
CA VAL A 26 24.38 -14.57 -20.44
C VAL A 26 23.66 -13.31 -19.94
N ILE A 27 23.57 -12.25 -20.76
CA ILE A 27 22.84 -11.02 -20.41
C ILE A 27 21.35 -11.32 -20.17
N LYS A 28 20.74 -12.16 -21.02
CA LYS A 28 19.34 -12.56 -20.89
C LYS A 28 19.11 -13.32 -19.60
N ASP A 29 19.96 -14.28 -19.26
CA ASP A 29 19.85 -15.09 -18.05
C ASP A 29 19.99 -14.22 -16.79
N LEU A 30 20.97 -13.32 -16.77
CA LEU A 30 21.15 -12.37 -15.67
C LEU A 30 19.94 -11.43 -15.52
N THR A 31 19.34 -11.00 -16.63
CA THR A 31 18.13 -10.17 -16.61
C THR A 31 16.94 -10.91 -16.01
N ILE A 32 16.77 -12.19 -16.37
CA ILE A 32 15.73 -13.06 -15.80
C ILE A 32 15.96 -13.22 -14.29
N GLN A 33 17.19 -13.50 -13.88
CA GLN A 33 17.55 -13.68 -12.48
C GLN A 33 17.33 -12.40 -11.65
N ALA A 34 17.72 -11.24 -12.17
CA ALA A 34 17.49 -9.96 -11.52
C ALA A 34 15.99 -9.70 -11.30
N LYS A 35 15.15 -10.06 -12.28
CA LYS A 35 13.69 -9.96 -12.17
C LYS A 35 13.12 -10.91 -11.12
N ASP A 36 13.58 -12.16 -11.09
CA ASP A 36 13.13 -13.14 -10.07
C ASP A 36 13.47 -12.66 -8.65
N TYR A 37 14.67 -12.13 -8.43
CA TYR A 37 15.04 -11.53 -7.15
C TYR A 37 14.17 -10.34 -6.77
N MET A 38 13.84 -9.48 -7.73
CA MET A 38 12.94 -8.35 -7.50
C MET A 38 11.53 -8.82 -7.12
N ASP A 39 10.98 -9.80 -7.83
CA ASP A 39 9.66 -10.35 -7.54
C ASP A 39 9.63 -11.03 -6.16
N LYS A 40 10.68 -11.77 -5.81
CA LYS A 40 10.83 -12.38 -4.47
C LYS A 40 10.94 -11.33 -3.37
N LEU A 41 11.67 -10.24 -3.61
CA LEU A 41 11.77 -9.12 -2.67
C LEU A 41 10.40 -8.45 -2.46
N LEU A 42 9.67 -8.16 -3.54
CA LEU A 42 8.32 -7.58 -3.47
C LEU A 42 7.35 -8.47 -2.69
N LEU A 43 7.37 -9.79 -2.93
CA LEU A 43 6.54 -10.74 -2.19
C LEU A 43 6.88 -10.74 -0.69
N THR A 44 8.18 -10.73 -0.37
CA THR A 44 8.66 -10.74 1.03
C THR A 44 8.29 -9.46 1.75
N LEU A 45 8.48 -8.29 1.12
CA LEU A 45 8.08 -6.99 1.67
C LEU A 45 6.56 -6.91 1.87
N ASN A 46 5.76 -7.41 0.92
CA ASN A 46 4.30 -7.43 1.06
C ASN A 46 3.84 -8.29 2.24
N ALA A 47 4.47 -9.45 2.42
CA ALA A 47 4.19 -10.34 3.54
C ALA A 47 4.59 -9.66 4.87
N ARG A 48 5.78 -9.06 4.93
CA ARG A 48 6.26 -8.34 6.11
C ARG A 48 5.36 -7.16 6.48
N ALA A 49 5.01 -6.31 5.51
CA ALA A 49 4.09 -5.19 5.71
C ALA A 49 2.76 -5.67 6.31
N SER A 50 2.21 -6.79 5.79
CA SER A 50 0.97 -7.37 6.30
C SER A 50 1.08 -7.86 7.75
N GLN A 51 2.22 -8.44 8.15
CA GLN A 51 2.45 -8.83 9.54
C GLN A 51 2.66 -7.62 10.46
N LEU A 52 3.37 -6.60 9.97
CA LEU A 52 3.56 -5.34 10.70
C LEU A 52 2.22 -4.62 10.93
N VAL A 53 1.32 -4.63 9.95
CA VAL A 53 -0.06 -4.11 10.12
C VAL A 53 -0.80 -4.87 11.22
N LYS A 54 -0.74 -6.21 11.24
CA LYS A 54 -1.35 -7.03 12.29
C LYS A 54 -0.77 -6.77 13.67
N ALA A 55 0.52 -6.45 13.73
CA ALA A 55 1.22 -6.08 14.95
C ALA A 55 1.08 -4.59 15.31
N GLU A 56 0.19 -3.85 14.63
CA GLU A 56 -0.05 -2.41 14.81
C GLU A 56 1.19 -1.51 14.60
N ARG A 57 2.25 -2.03 13.97
CA ARG A 57 3.48 -1.30 13.64
C ARG A 57 3.33 -0.60 12.29
N LEU A 58 2.37 0.32 12.21
CA LEU A 58 1.91 0.92 10.96
C LEU A 58 2.97 1.77 10.24
N ASP A 59 3.92 2.37 10.96
CA ASP A 59 4.99 3.18 10.32
C ASP A 59 6.01 2.30 9.59
N LEU A 60 6.42 1.19 10.20
CA LEU A 60 7.30 0.21 9.56
C LEU A 60 6.59 -0.45 8.36
N ALA A 61 5.30 -0.78 8.50
CA ALA A 61 4.52 -1.31 7.38
C ALA A 61 4.43 -0.31 6.21
N MET A 62 4.34 0.99 6.53
CA MET A 62 4.31 2.04 5.51
C MET A 62 5.66 2.15 4.78
N GLN A 63 6.78 2.02 5.50
CA GLN A 63 8.11 1.99 4.88
C GLN A 63 8.24 0.85 3.86
N ASP A 64 7.76 -0.34 4.20
CA ASP A 64 7.72 -1.48 3.28
C ASP A 64 6.85 -1.19 2.05
N ALA A 65 5.66 -0.63 2.26
CA ALA A 65 4.75 -0.28 1.19
C ALA A 65 5.38 0.76 0.23
N ILE A 66 6.06 1.78 0.77
CA ILE A 66 6.78 2.80 -0.02
C ILE A 66 7.91 2.16 -0.82
N ALA A 67 8.74 1.31 -0.18
CA ALA A 67 9.81 0.60 -0.88
C ALA A 67 9.26 -0.25 -2.05
N MET A 68 8.12 -0.93 -1.85
CA MET A 68 7.46 -1.67 -2.93
C MET A 68 6.98 -0.78 -4.07
N THR A 69 6.46 0.42 -3.79
CA THR A 69 6.07 1.36 -4.85
C THR A 69 7.25 1.85 -5.66
N GLN A 70 8.43 2.03 -5.04
CA GLN A 70 9.65 2.45 -5.72
C GLN A 70 10.26 1.31 -6.55
N LEU A 71 10.24 0.08 -6.02
CA LEU A 71 10.76 -1.10 -6.71
C LEU A 71 9.94 -1.48 -7.93
N SER A 72 8.61 -1.41 -7.85
CA SER A 72 7.73 -1.73 -8.97
C SER A 72 6.41 -0.97 -8.92
N PRO A 73 6.37 0.27 -9.48
CA PRO A 73 5.16 1.08 -9.53
C PRO A 73 4.00 0.38 -10.27
N SER A 74 4.29 -0.36 -11.34
CA SER A 74 3.28 -1.04 -12.16
C SER A 74 2.68 -2.27 -11.49
N SER A 75 3.28 -2.79 -10.41
CA SER A 75 2.79 -3.98 -9.70
C SER A 75 1.49 -3.74 -8.92
N GLY A 76 1.25 -2.50 -8.47
CA GLY A 76 0.12 -2.12 -7.62
C GLY A 76 0.16 -2.61 -6.18
N ALA A 77 1.09 -3.50 -5.80
CA ALA A 77 1.12 -4.11 -4.48
C ALA A 77 1.44 -3.08 -3.38
N GLY A 78 2.45 -2.24 -3.60
CA GLY A 78 2.86 -1.21 -2.63
C GLY A 78 1.75 -0.19 -2.38
N TYR A 79 1.08 0.26 -3.45
CA TYR A 79 -0.04 1.20 -3.33
C TYR A 79 -1.23 0.61 -2.57
N LEU A 80 -1.56 -0.66 -2.78
CA LEU A 80 -2.62 -1.33 -2.03
C LEU A 80 -2.32 -1.37 -0.53
N GLN A 81 -1.07 -1.70 -0.16
CA GLN A 81 -0.64 -1.67 1.25
C GLN A 81 -0.69 -0.24 1.80
N ALA A 82 -0.08 0.72 1.12
CA ALA A 82 -0.01 2.12 1.59
C ALA A 82 -1.41 2.73 1.78
N GLY A 83 -2.31 2.55 0.80
CA GLY A 83 -3.69 3.04 0.88
C GLY A 83 -4.50 2.33 1.97
N SER A 84 -4.27 1.04 2.18
CA SER A 84 -4.89 0.28 3.29
C SER A 84 -4.43 0.81 4.64
N ILE A 85 -3.12 1.04 4.80
CA ILE A 85 -2.53 1.59 6.04
C ILE A 85 -3.09 2.99 6.33
N GLN A 86 -3.19 3.89 5.34
CA GLN A 86 -3.83 5.20 5.55
C GLN A 86 -5.31 5.07 5.91
N SER A 87 -6.02 4.12 5.30
CA SER A 87 -7.41 3.84 5.64
C SER A 87 -7.57 3.33 7.08
N LEU A 88 -6.62 2.53 7.59
CA LEU A 88 -6.59 2.08 8.98
C LEU A 88 -6.35 3.23 9.96
N ARG A 89 -5.53 4.21 9.57
CA ARG A 89 -5.33 5.45 10.34
C ARG A 89 -6.52 6.42 10.28
N GLY A 90 -7.57 6.11 9.52
CA GLY A 90 -8.71 7.01 9.30
C GLY A 90 -8.43 8.14 8.30
N HIS A 91 -7.25 8.16 7.68
CA HIS A 91 -6.87 9.16 6.68
C HIS A 91 -7.40 8.79 5.28
N TYR A 92 -8.72 8.74 5.14
CA TYR A 92 -9.35 8.27 3.89
C TYR A 92 -9.05 9.15 2.67
N ALA A 93 -8.83 10.45 2.87
CA ALA A 93 -8.43 11.36 1.79
C ALA A 93 -7.03 11.02 1.24
N LEU A 94 -6.06 10.75 2.13
CA LEU A 94 -4.72 10.32 1.72
C LEU A 94 -4.75 8.93 1.06
N ALA A 95 -5.55 8.00 1.60
CA ALA A 95 -5.75 6.71 0.97
C ALA A 95 -6.28 6.84 -0.46
N LEU A 96 -7.24 7.74 -0.69
CA LEU A 96 -7.81 8.00 -2.01
C LEU A 96 -6.74 8.51 -2.99
N GLN A 97 -5.93 9.49 -2.58
CA GLN A 97 -4.83 10.01 -3.39
C GLN A 97 -3.83 8.92 -3.78
N ILE A 98 -3.48 8.03 -2.84
CA ILE A 98 -2.59 6.90 -3.11
C ILE A 98 -3.19 5.96 -4.16
N TYR A 99 -4.48 5.64 -4.07
CA TYR A 99 -5.14 4.78 -5.06
C TYR A 99 -5.29 5.48 -6.42
N ASP A 100 -5.51 6.79 -6.46
CA ASP A 100 -5.55 7.56 -7.70
C ASP A 100 -4.20 7.53 -8.42
N ILE A 101 -3.10 7.75 -7.68
CA ILE A 101 -1.73 7.61 -8.21
C ILE A 101 -1.50 6.18 -8.72
N ALA A 102 -1.92 5.18 -7.96
CA ALA A 102 -1.76 3.77 -8.35
C ALA A 102 -2.46 3.45 -9.68
N LEU A 103 -3.68 3.96 -9.88
CA LEU A 103 -4.45 3.73 -11.11
C LEU A 103 -3.82 4.41 -12.33
N ALA A 104 -3.00 5.44 -12.14
CA ALA A 104 -2.21 6.04 -13.22
C ALA A 104 -0.99 5.19 -13.61
N HIS A 105 -0.40 4.42 -12.67
CA HIS A 105 0.80 3.61 -12.91
C HIS A 105 0.52 2.14 -13.23
N VAL A 106 -0.60 1.59 -12.75
CA VAL A 106 -0.92 0.16 -12.82
C VAL A 106 -1.82 -0.10 -14.03
N PRO A 107 -1.33 -0.85 -15.05
CA PRO A 107 -2.11 -1.10 -16.27
C PRO A 107 -3.42 -1.85 -15.99
N ASN A 108 -4.45 -1.62 -16.81
CA ASN A 108 -5.75 -2.29 -16.68
C ASN A 108 -5.66 -3.82 -16.75
N GLY A 109 -4.66 -4.36 -17.46
CA GLY A 109 -4.40 -5.80 -17.55
C GLY A 109 -3.71 -6.41 -16.31
N ASN A 110 -3.28 -5.59 -15.35
CA ASN A 110 -2.70 -6.09 -14.10
C ASN A 110 -3.80 -6.73 -13.22
N PRO A 111 -3.60 -7.93 -12.66
CA PRO A 111 -4.57 -8.59 -11.78
C PRO A 111 -5.03 -7.73 -10.59
N ARG A 112 -4.19 -6.81 -10.12
CA ARG A 112 -4.48 -5.91 -8.98
C ARG A 112 -5.22 -4.64 -9.37
N HIS A 113 -5.38 -4.34 -10.65
CA HIS A 113 -6.04 -3.11 -11.10
C HIS A 113 -7.51 -3.05 -10.62
N GLN A 114 -8.26 -4.14 -10.81
CA GLN A 114 -9.64 -4.22 -10.32
C GLN A 114 -9.72 -4.10 -8.79
N LEU A 115 -8.73 -4.66 -8.08
CA LEU A 115 -8.65 -4.53 -6.63
C LEU A 115 -8.42 -3.08 -6.20
N LEU A 116 -7.57 -2.33 -6.90
CA LEU A 116 -7.35 -0.90 -6.66
C LEU A 116 -8.64 -0.09 -6.83
N VAL A 117 -9.40 -0.33 -7.90
CA VAL A 117 -10.71 0.33 -8.11
C VAL A 117 -11.68 0.00 -6.97
N LYS A 118 -11.71 -1.27 -6.53
CA LYS A 118 -12.55 -1.72 -5.41
C LYS A 118 -12.13 -1.09 -4.07
N THR A 119 -10.84 -1.04 -3.75
CA THR A 119 -10.36 -0.45 -2.49
C THR A 119 -10.54 1.06 -2.49
N ARG A 120 -10.36 1.72 -3.63
CA ARG A 120 -10.64 3.14 -3.83
C ARG A 120 -12.11 3.48 -3.55
N THR A 121 -13.04 2.77 -4.17
CA THR A 121 -14.49 2.97 -3.94
C THR A 121 -14.88 2.69 -2.49
N ALA A 122 -14.28 1.67 -1.85
CA ALA A 122 -14.47 1.42 -0.43
C ALA A 122 -13.95 2.57 0.45
N ALA A 123 -12.81 3.18 0.11
CA ALA A 123 -12.27 4.34 0.81
C ALA A 123 -13.18 5.57 0.66
N ILE A 124 -13.73 5.82 -0.53
CA ILE A 124 -14.76 6.87 -0.75
C ILE A 124 -15.96 6.65 0.17
N LYS A 125 -16.50 5.43 0.20
CA LYS A 125 -17.64 5.10 1.06
C LYS A 125 -17.33 5.33 2.55
N LYS A 126 -16.12 5.01 3.00
CA LYS A 126 -15.68 5.26 4.39
C LYS A 126 -15.51 6.75 4.67
N MET A 127 -14.93 7.52 3.76
CA MET A 127 -14.75 8.96 3.88
C MET A 127 -16.07 9.71 4.08
N TYR A 128 -17.10 9.32 3.33
CA TYR A 128 -18.43 9.92 3.43
C TYR A 128 -19.33 9.25 4.48
N LYS A 129 -18.86 8.21 5.17
CA LYS A 129 -19.63 7.58 6.25
C LYS A 129 -19.78 8.57 7.40
N ARG A 130 -21.01 9.03 7.62
CA ARG A 130 -21.39 9.77 8.82
C ARG A 130 -21.90 8.79 9.87
N ILE A 131 -21.43 8.92 11.10
CA ILE A 131 -21.90 8.14 12.24
C ILE A 131 -22.57 9.13 13.19
N ASP A 132 -23.90 9.05 13.28
CA ASP A 132 -24.67 9.78 14.28
C ASP A 132 -24.79 8.93 15.54
N PHE A 133 -23.73 8.94 16.35
CA PHE A 133 -23.75 8.27 17.65
C PHE A 133 -24.56 9.05 18.68
N ILE A 134 -24.75 10.36 18.47
CA ILE A 134 -25.35 11.20 19.51
C ILE A 134 -26.86 10.96 19.62
N SER A 135 -27.55 10.68 18.51
CA SER A 135 -28.96 10.24 18.57
C SER A 135 -29.17 8.90 19.27
N LYS A 136 -28.09 8.15 19.56
CA LYS A 136 -28.13 6.90 20.31
C LYS A 136 -27.81 7.07 21.79
N LEU A 137 -27.44 8.29 22.22
CA LEU A 137 -27.17 8.58 23.62
C LEU A 137 -28.46 8.99 24.35
N PRO A 138 -28.58 8.67 25.66
CA PRO A 138 -29.64 9.21 26.51
C PRO A 138 -29.69 10.74 26.45
N LEU A 139 -30.90 11.31 26.41
CA LEU A 139 -31.11 12.74 26.18
C LEU A 139 -30.46 13.61 27.28
N ASP A 140 -30.47 13.13 28.51
CA ASP A 140 -29.79 13.75 29.66
C ASP A 140 -28.27 13.82 29.45
N VAL A 141 -27.64 12.75 28.97
CA VAL A 141 -26.20 12.75 28.62
C VAL A 141 -25.92 13.80 27.54
N VAL A 142 -26.75 13.88 26.51
CA VAL A 142 -26.57 14.87 25.43
C VAL A 142 -26.73 16.30 25.94
N THR A 143 -27.84 16.59 26.63
CA THR A 143 -28.22 17.95 27.04
C THR A 143 -27.42 18.47 28.22
N GLN A 144 -27.07 17.62 29.19
CA GLN A 144 -26.37 18.03 30.40
C GLN A 144 -24.84 17.96 30.28
N ASN A 145 -24.30 17.08 29.43
CA ASN A 145 -22.85 16.86 29.36
C ASN A 145 -22.22 17.26 28.02
N ILE A 146 -22.84 16.92 26.89
CA ILE A 146 -22.22 17.13 25.56
C ILE A 146 -22.46 18.56 25.07
N VAL A 147 -23.72 18.97 25.00
CA VAL A 147 -24.15 20.30 24.54
C VAL A 147 -23.44 21.43 25.30
N PRO A 148 -23.39 21.44 26.64
CA PRO A 148 -22.80 22.56 27.36
C PRO A 148 -21.28 22.64 27.15
N ARG A 149 -20.59 21.49 27.01
CA ARG A 149 -19.14 21.47 26.75
C ARG A 149 -18.80 21.95 25.35
N ILE A 150 -19.64 21.62 24.35
CA ILE A 150 -19.49 22.11 22.97
C ILE A 150 -19.74 23.62 22.90
N LEU A 151 -20.73 24.12 23.63
CA LEU A 151 -21.15 25.53 23.60
C LEU A 151 -20.46 26.40 24.68
N GLY A 152 -19.34 25.94 25.25
CA GLY A 152 -18.54 26.73 26.18
C GLY A 152 -19.26 27.11 27.48
N GLY A 153 -20.14 26.25 27.99
CA GLY A 153 -20.89 26.45 29.23
C GLY A 153 -22.19 27.26 29.07
N GLN A 154 -22.61 27.57 27.84
CA GLN A 154 -23.91 28.21 27.62
C GLN A 154 -25.05 27.21 27.83
N SER A 155 -25.85 27.43 28.88
CA SER A 155 -27.01 26.61 29.24
C SER A 155 -28.20 26.74 28.28
N THR A 156 -28.15 27.69 27.34
CA THR A 156 -29.24 27.99 26.41
C THR A 156 -28.78 27.84 24.97
N VAL A 157 -29.09 26.70 24.36
CA VAL A 157 -28.96 26.53 22.91
C VAL A 157 -30.12 27.25 22.25
N LYS A 158 -29.86 28.30 21.47
CA LYS A 158 -30.87 28.83 20.54
C LYS A 158 -31.01 27.85 19.37
N LEU A 159 -31.89 26.87 19.53
CA LEU A 159 -32.32 26.00 18.44
C LEU A 159 -32.88 26.89 17.30
N GLY A 160 -32.33 26.75 16.09
CA GLY A 160 -32.70 27.54 14.92
C GLY A 160 -31.82 28.76 14.62
N GLY A 161 -30.78 29.06 15.42
CA GLY A 161 -29.75 30.03 15.04
C GLY A 161 -28.78 29.43 14.00
N LYS A 162 -28.21 30.26 13.10
CA LYS A 162 -27.17 29.88 12.12
C LYS A 162 -25.83 29.47 12.78
N CYS A 163 -25.85 28.59 13.78
CA CYS A 163 -24.65 28.03 14.38
C CYS A 163 -24.41 26.66 13.73
N GLY A 164 -23.53 26.62 12.73
CA GLY A 164 -23.28 25.45 11.88
C GLY A 164 -22.73 24.21 12.59
N TYR A 165 -22.60 24.22 13.91
CA TYR A 165 -22.08 23.09 14.68
C TYR A 165 -23.08 21.92 14.77
N PHE A 166 -24.39 22.18 14.67
CA PHE A 166 -25.42 21.14 14.73
C PHE A 166 -25.88 20.62 13.36
N ASP A 167 -25.41 21.23 12.27
CA ASP A 167 -25.73 20.81 10.89
C ASP A 167 -25.06 19.49 10.45
N VAL A 168 -24.19 18.92 11.29
CA VAL A 168 -23.58 17.60 11.07
C VAL A 168 -24.53 16.43 11.31
N CYS A 169 -25.66 16.65 12.01
CA CYS A 169 -26.64 15.60 12.28
C CYS A 169 -28.08 16.05 12.01
N ARG A 170 -28.83 15.26 11.24
CA ARG A 170 -30.25 15.54 10.94
C ARG A 170 -31.13 15.56 12.19
N THR A 171 -30.74 14.85 13.24
CA THR A 171 -31.46 14.79 14.52
C THR A 171 -31.36 16.10 15.31
N TRP A 172 -30.41 16.96 14.98
CA TRP A 172 -30.14 18.22 15.68
C TRP A 172 -30.52 19.47 14.89
N ARG A 173 -31.02 19.30 13.67
CA ARG A 173 -31.82 20.33 12.99
C ARG A 173 -33.21 20.34 13.59
#